data_AF-A0A4Q3GSD6-F1
#
_entry.id   AF-A0A4Q3GSD6-F1
#
_cell.length_a   1.000
_cell.length_b   1.000
_cell.length_c   1.000
_cell.angle_alpha   90.00
_cell.angle_beta   90.00
_cell.angle_gamma   90.00
#
_symmetry.space_group_name_H-M   'P 1'
#
loop_
_entity.id
_entity.type
_entity.pdbx_description
1 polymer ?
#
loop_
_entity_poly.entity_id
_entity_poly.type
_entity_poly.pdbx_seq_one_letter_code
_entity_poly.pdbx_strand_id
1 'polypeptide(L)'
;IVSRLNNWIDDHAIDAIVTTGGTGLTGRDITPEALDRVKDKDIPGFGEIFRLISYRTIGTSTVQSRAMAVVARGTYIFALPGSNGAVKDGWDGILAEQLDSRNRPCNFVELMPRLKEK
;
A
#
# COMPACT_ATOMS: atom_id res chain seq x y z
N ILE A 1 -0.74 1.90 15.82
CA ILE A 1 -0.90 1.99 14.34
C ILE A 1 -2.31 2.42 13.97
N VAL A 2 -3.36 1.63 14.26
CA VAL A 2 -4.76 1.94 13.88
C VAL A 2 -5.22 3.36 14.23
N SER A 3 -5.00 3.83 15.46
CA SER A 3 -5.39 5.20 15.85
C SER A 3 -4.68 6.28 15.00
N ARG A 4 -3.40 6.09 14.66
CA ARG A 4 -2.66 7.00 13.79
C ARG A 4 -3.20 6.97 12.36
N LEU A 5 -3.52 5.78 11.85
CA LEU A 5 -4.15 5.63 10.53
C LEU A 5 -5.50 6.36 10.49
N ASN A 6 -6.37 6.17 11.48
CA ASN A 6 -7.66 6.87 11.52
C ASN A 6 -7.48 8.39 11.50
N ASN A 7 -6.57 8.93 12.32
CA ASN A 7 -6.31 10.38 12.31
C ASN A 7 -5.86 10.90 10.94
N TRP A 8 -5.09 10.12 10.18
CA TRP A 8 -4.66 10.51 8.84
C TRP A 8 -5.73 10.29 7.78
N ILE A 9 -6.52 9.23 7.88
CA ILE A 9 -7.65 8.95 6.98
C ILE A 9 -8.72 10.05 7.12
N ASP A 10 -8.93 10.54 8.34
CA ASP A 10 -9.92 11.57 8.62
C ASP A 10 -9.40 13.00 8.33
N ASP A 11 -8.11 13.14 7.97
CA ASP A 11 -7.53 14.41 7.52
C ASP A 11 -7.76 14.59 6.01
N HIS A 12 -8.56 15.59 5.65
CA HIS A 12 -8.91 15.90 4.27
C HIS A 12 -7.73 16.38 3.41
N ALA A 13 -6.58 16.71 4.01
CA ALA A 13 -5.37 17.05 3.26
C ALA A 13 -4.54 15.81 2.85
N ILE A 14 -4.95 14.59 3.24
CA ILE A 14 -4.21 13.35 2.99
C ILE A 14 -4.99 12.45 2.02
N ASP A 15 -4.53 12.38 0.77
CA ASP A 15 -5.10 11.50 -0.25
C ASP A 15 -4.53 10.07 -0.19
N ALA A 16 -3.29 9.91 0.26
CA ALA A 16 -2.59 8.64 0.32
C ALA A 16 -1.64 8.54 1.52
N ILE A 17 -1.55 7.34 2.08
CA ILE A 17 -0.65 6.98 3.17
C ILE A 17 0.27 5.86 2.70
N VAL A 18 1.58 6.05 2.83
CA VAL A 18 2.57 4.99 2.60
C VAL A 18 3.21 4.64 3.95
N THR A 19 3.17 3.36 4.29
CA THR A 19 3.79 2.82 5.50
C THR A 19 4.91 1.86 5.13
N THR A 20 5.94 1.78 5.96
CA THR A 20 7.05 0.84 5.80
C THR A 20 7.28 0.08 7.11
N GLY A 21 7.46 -1.23 6.99
CA GLY A 21 7.71 -2.12 8.12
C GLY A 21 6.45 -2.76 8.71
N GLY A 22 6.65 -3.78 9.54
CA GLY A 22 5.57 -4.51 10.20
C GLY A 22 4.77 -5.45 9.29
N THR A 23 5.28 -5.78 8.09
CA THR A 23 4.64 -6.71 7.14
C THR A 23 5.28 -8.10 7.11
N GLY A 24 6.21 -8.39 8.03
CA GLY A 24 6.81 -9.71 8.18
C GLY A 24 5.85 -10.75 8.80
N LEU A 25 6.43 -11.83 9.32
CA LEU A 25 5.72 -12.96 9.93
C LEU A 25 5.92 -13.07 11.45
N THR A 26 6.64 -12.13 12.07
CA THR A 26 6.90 -12.17 13.51
C THR A 26 5.73 -11.57 14.29
N GLY A 27 5.62 -11.85 15.58
CA GLY A 27 4.53 -11.30 16.41
C GLY A 27 4.49 -9.77 16.54
N ARG A 28 5.54 -9.07 16.08
CA ARG A 28 5.57 -7.60 16.03
C ARG A 28 5.07 -7.04 14.68
N ASP A 29 4.99 -7.89 13.66
CA ASP A 29 4.57 -7.52 12.31
C ASP A 29 3.04 -7.52 12.23
N ILE A 30 2.44 -6.36 12.52
CA ILE A 30 0.98 -6.21 12.63
C ILE A 30 0.39 -5.18 11.65
N THR A 31 1.18 -4.72 10.67
CA THR A 31 0.72 -3.68 9.72
C THR A 31 -0.45 -4.16 8.87
N PRO A 32 -0.43 -5.37 8.27
CA PRO A 32 -1.59 -5.90 7.53
C PRO A 32 -2.86 -6.00 8.39
N GLU A 33 -2.73 -6.49 9.63
CA GLU A 33 -3.82 -6.57 10.60
C GLU A 33 -4.37 -5.19 10.97
N ALA A 34 -3.51 -4.18 11.05
CA ALA A 34 -3.94 -2.81 11.30
C ALA A 34 -4.70 -2.21 10.11
N LEU A 35 -4.29 -2.52 8.88
CA LEU A 35 -4.99 -2.12 7.65
C LEU A 35 -6.34 -2.82 7.52
N ASP A 36 -6.41 -4.11 7.85
CA ASP A 36 -7.64 -4.91 7.82
C ASP A 36 -8.74 -4.31 8.73
N ARG A 37 -8.34 -3.68 9.83
CA ARG A 37 -9.26 -3.01 10.77
C ARG A 37 -9.82 -1.69 10.28
N VAL A 38 -9.25 -1.07 9.25
CA VAL A 38 -9.65 0.27 8.77
C VAL A 38 -10.11 0.29 7.32
N LYS A 39 -9.85 -0.78 6.56
CA LYS A 39 -10.17 -0.85 5.13
C LYS A 39 -11.68 -0.88 4.87
N ASP A 40 -12.07 -0.27 3.76
CA ASP A 40 -13.35 -0.52 3.10
C ASP A 40 -13.18 -1.54 1.97
N LYS A 41 -12.04 -1.51 1.28
CA LYS A 41 -11.76 -2.34 0.10
C LYS A 41 -10.28 -2.70 0.01
N ASP A 42 -10.00 -3.96 -0.31
CA ASP A 42 -8.65 -4.42 -0.63
C ASP A 42 -8.23 -4.02 -2.05
N ILE A 43 -6.93 -3.80 -2.26
CA ILE A 43 -6.30 -3.68 -3.57
C ILE A 43 -5.32 -4.85 -3.74
N PRO A 44 -5.83 -6.09 -3.98
CA PRO A 44 -5.01 -7.30 -3.98
C PRO A 44 -3.88 -7.25 -5.02
N GLY A 45 -4.15 -6.63 -6.17
CA GLY A 45 -3.18 -6.46 -7.26
C GLY A 45 -1.88 -5.75 -6.83
N PHE A 46 -1.92 -4.89 -5.82
CA PHE A 46 -0.70 -4.26 -5.29
C PHE A 46 0.25 -5.29 -4.69
N GLY A 47 -0.25 -6.15 -3.81
CA GLY A 47 0.57 -7.18 -3.18
C GLY A 47 1.07 -8.23 -4.19
N GLU A 48 0.23 -8.57 -5.17
CA GLU A 48 0.57 -9.51 -6.23
C GLU A 48 1.71 -8.99 -7.12
N ILE A 49 1.57 -7.77 -7.64
CA ILE A 49 2.61 -7.15 -8.47
C ILE A 49 3.88 -6.89 -7.66
N PHE A 50 3.75 -6.42 -6.42
CA PHE A 50 4.89 -6.25 -5.53
C PHE A 50 5.67 -7.56 -5.37
N ARG A 51 4.98 -8.68 -5.06
CA ARG A 51 5.65 -9.97 -4.88
C ARG A 51 6.29 -10.46 -6.17
N LEU A 52 5.68 -10.21 -7.34
CA LEU A 52 6.26 -10.52 -8.64
C LEU A 52 7.56 -9.73 -8.89
N ILE A 53 7.57 -8.43 -8.59
CA ILE A 53 8.75 -7.56 -8.72
C ILE A 53 9.84 -8.04 -7.76
N SER A 54 9.53 -8.15 -6.47
CA SER A 54 10.52 -8.57 -5.48
C SER A 54 11.00 -10.02 -5.71
N TYR A 55 10.20 -10.92 -6.29
CA TYR A 55 10.70 -12.25 -6.67
C TYR A 55 11.88 -12.16 -7.65
N ARG A 56 11.86 -11.20 -8.58
CA ARG A 56 12.97 -10.98 -9.53
C ARG A 56 14.22 -10.44 -8.84
N THR A 57 14.07 -9.72 -7.73
CA THR A 57 15.18 -9.12 -6.97
C THR A 57 15.76 -10.05 -5.90
N ILE A 58 14.90 -10.70 -5.10
CA ILE A 58 15.27 -11.45 -3.89
C ILE A 58 14.80 -12.92 -3.90
N GLY A 59 14.22 -13.39 -5.00
CA GLY A 59 13.74 -14.76 -5.16
C GLY A 59 12.61 -15.11 -4.19
N THR A 60 12.62 -16.35 -3.69
CA THR A 60 11.59 -16.91 -2.81
C THR A 60 11.46 -16.19 -1.47
N SER A 61 12.46 -15.39 -1.07
CA SER A 61 12.43 -14.56 0.14
C SER A 61 11.21 -13.63 0.18
N THR A 62 10.67 -13.25 -0.98
CA THR A 62 9.43 -12.44 -1.10
C THR A 62 8.24 -13.03 -0.33
N VAL A 63 8.17 -14.36 -0.15
CA VAL A 63 7.10 -15.05 0.59
C VAL A 63 7.04 -14.63 2.06
N GLN A 64 8.14 -14.16 2.64
CA GLN A 64 8.19 -13.72 4.04
C GLN A 64 7.55 -12.34 4.28
N SER A 65 7.04 -11.69 3.23
CA SER A 65 6.45 -10.36 3.29
C SER A 65 4.99 -10.35 2.87
N ARG A 66 4.19 -9.60 3.64
CA ARG A 66 2.75 -9.42 3.45
C ARG A 66 2.42 -7.99 3.00
N ALA A 67 3.20 -7.46 2.05
CA ALA A 67 2.90 -6.17 1.44
C ALA A 67 1.48 -6.17 0.84
N MET A 68 0.72 -5.11 1.13
CA MET A 68 -0.68 -4.99 0.73
C MET A 68 -1.07 -3.52 0.58
N ALA A 69 -2.20 -3.28 -0.08
CA ALA A 69 -2.81 -1.96 -0.15
C ALA A 69 -4.32 -2.04 -0.01
N VAL A 70 -4.92 -0.97 0.51
CA VAL A 70 -6.35 -0.85 0.75
C VAL A 70 -6.84 0.57 0.44
N VAL A 71 -8.15 0.70 0.27
CA VAL A 71 -8.86 1.99 0.35
C VAL A 71 -9.60 2.05 1.68
N ALA A 72 -9.51 3.19 2.37
CA ALA A 72 -10.26 3.46 3.60
C ALA A 72 -10.80 4.90 3.57
N ARG A 73 -12.12 5.07 3.63
CA ARG A 73 -12.87 6.34 3.60
C ARG A 73 -12.39 7.33 2.54
N GLY A 74 -12.01 6.82 1.38
CA GLY A 74 -11.51 7.62 0.26
C GLY A 74 -10.01 7.98 0.31
N THR A 75 -9.25 7.37 1.21
CA THR A 75 -7.79 7.49 1.29
C THR A 75 -7.14 6.17 0.87
N TYR A 76 -6.12 6.24 0.01
CA TYR A 76 -5.30 5.08 -0.32
C TYR A 76 -4.30 4.77 0.80
N ILE A 77 -4.09 3.50 1.12
CA ILE A 77 -3.08 3.09 2.11
C ILE A 77 -2.25 1.95 1.53
N PHE A 78 -0.92 2.16 1.49
CA PHE A 78 0.04 1.19 0.98
C PHE A 78 0.97 0.74 2.12
N ALA A 79 1.08 -0.57 2.33
CA ALA A 79 1.98 -1.17 3.31
C ALA A 79 3.15 -1.86 2.60
N LEU A 80 4.31 -1.22 2.67
CA LEU A 80 5.57 -1.72 2.16
C LEU A 80 6.38 -2.41 3.25
N PRO A 81 7.30 -3.31 2.89
CA PRO A 81 8.18 -3.95 3.86
C PRO A 81 9.19 -2.96 4.44
N GLY A 82 9.86 -3.36 5.53
CA GLY A 82 10.79 -2.50 6.26
C GLY A 82 12.19 -2.35 5.65
N SER A 83 12.53 -3.16 4.65
CA SER A 83 13.86 -3.09 4.01
C SER A 83 13.90 -2.01 2.94
N ASN A 84 15.00 -1.27 2.86
CA ASN A 84 15.18 -0.21 1.85
C ASN A 84 15.01 -0.74 0.42
N GLY A 85 15.49 -1.95 0.13
CA GLY A 85 15.31 -2.59 -1.17
C GLY A 85 13.85 -2.83 -1.50
N ALA A 86 13.05 -3.33 -0.56
CA ALA A 86 11.62 -3.56 -0.77
C ALA A 86 10.83 -2.24 -0.90
N VAL A 87 11.21 -1.21 -0.14
CA VAL A 87 10.61 0.13 -0.31
C VAL A 87 10.90 0.66 -1.71
N LYS A 88 12.14 0.51 -2.20
CA LYS A 88 12.52 0.88 -3.56
C LYS A 88 11.74 0.09 -4.61
N ASP A 89 11.62 -1.23 -4.46
CA ASP A 89 10.83 -2.09 -5.36
C ASP A 89 9.38 -1.61 -5.47
N GLY A 90 8.73 -1.35 -4.32
CA GLY A 90 7.34 -0.90 -4.29
C GLY A 90 7.15 0.54 -4.80
N TRP A 91 8.09 1.44 -4.52
CA TRP A 91 8.04 2.81 -5.00
C TRP A 91 8.30 2.88 -6.51
N ASP A 92 9.48 2.47 -6.95
CA ASP A 92 9.90 2.61 -8.35
C ASP A 92 9.10 1.72 -9.29
N GLY A 93 8.70 0.53 -8.84
CA GLY A 93 8.03 -0.46 -9.68
C GLY A 93 6.50 -0.35 -9.71
N ILE A 94 5.90 0.47 -8.83
CA ILE A 94 4.43 0.58 -8.73
C ILE A 94 4.00 2.01 -8.42
N LEU A 95 4.38 2.54 -7.26
CA LEU A 95 3.77 3.76 -6.73
C LEU A 95 4.16 5.01 -7.52
N ALA A 96 5.39 5.12 -8.00
CA ALA A 96 5.85 6.26 -8.77
C ALA A 96 5.01 6.47 -10.04
N GLU A 97 4.65 5.38 -10.73
CA GLU A 97 3.77 5.44 -11.90
C GLU A 97 2.31 5.64 -11.49
N GLN A 98 1.83 4.93 -10.49
CA GLN A 98 0.41 4.97 -10.11
C GLN A 98 -0.01 6.26 -9.38
N LEU A 99 0.93 6.96 -8.74
CA LEU A 99 0.73 8.26 -8.12
C LEU A 99 1.14 9.43 -9.04
N ASP A 100 1.55 9.15 -10.29
CA ASP A 100 1.71 10.16 -11.33
C ASP A 100 0.40 10.30 -12.12
N SER A 101 -0.23 11.47 -12.05
CA SER A 101 -1.47 11.76 -12.77
C SER A 101 -1.34 11.70 -14.29
N ARG A 102 -0.11 11.70 -14.82
CA ARG A 102 0.17 11.61 -16.26
C ARG A 102 0.24 10.16 -16.75
N ASN A 103 0.31 9.19 -15.84
CA ASN A 103 0.43 7.78 -16.22
C ASN A 103 -0.85 7.27 -16.89
N ARG A 104 -0.69 6.48 -17.96
CA ARG A 104 -1.75 5.98 -18.83
C ARG A 104 -1.65 4.44 -18.94
N PRO A 105 -2.76 3.72 -19.20
CA PRO A 105 -4.11 4.21 -19.51
C PRO A 105 -4.90 4.68 -18.28
N CYS A 106 -4.48 4.31 -17.07
CA CYS A 106 -5.12 4.69 -15.81
C CYS A 106 -4.09 4.78 -14.67
N ASN A 107 -4.43 5.52 -13.62
CA ASN A 107 -3.63 5.70 -12.40
C ASN A 107 -4.53 5.93 -11.17
N PHE A 108 -3.96 5.90 -9.97
CA PHE A 108 -4.73 6.12 -8.73
C PHE A 108 -5.21 7.57 -8.60
N VAL A 109 -4.45 8.55 -9.08
CA VAL A 109 -4.78 9.97 -8.95
C VAL A 109 -6.09 10.32 -9.65
N GLU A 110 -6.32 9.76 -10.85
CA GLU A 110 -7.57 9.94 -11.59
C GLU A 110 -8.80 9.36 -10.85
N LEU A 111 -8.58 8.36 -9.99
CA LEU A 111 -9.64 7.72 -9.21
C LEU A 111 -9.91 8.40 -7.86
N MET A 112 -8.97 9.17 -7.32
CA MET A 112 -9.06 9.78 -5.97
C MET A 112 -10.39 10.53 -5.74
N PRO A 113 -10.88 11.42 -6.64
CA PRO A 113 -12.13 12.15 -6.41
C PRO A 113 -13.36 11.24 -6.32
N ARG A 114 -13.25 10.03 -6.87
CA ARG A 114 -14.34 9.08 -7.06
C ARG A 114 -14.42 8.01 -5.98
N LEU A 115 -13.42 7.93 -5.09
CA LEU A 115 -13.35 6.88 -4.08
C LEU A 115 -14.49 6.92 -3.04
N LYS A 116 -15.18 8.07 -2.93
CA LYS A 116 -16.32 8.27 -2.03
C LYS A 116 -17.68 8.18 -2.74
N GLU A 117 -17.70 7.89 -4.05
CA GLU A 117 -18.94 7.62 -4.79
C GLU A 117 -19.64 6.39 -4.19
N LYS A 118 -20.98 6.44 -4.10
CA LYS A 118 -21.84 5.37 -3.59
C LYS A 118 -22.71 4.80 -4.70
#